data_AF-A0A3D3IY36-F1
#
_entry.id   AF-A0A3D3IY36-F1
#
_cell.length_a   1.000
_cell.length_b   1.000
_cell.length_c   1.000
_cell.angle_alpha   90.00
_cell.angle_beta   90.00
_cell.angle_gamma   90.00
#
_symmetry.space_group_name_H-M   'P 1'
#
loop_
_entity.id
_entity.type
_entity.pdbx_description
1 polymer ?
#
loop_
_entity_poly.entity_id
_entity_poly.type
_entity_poly.pdbx_seq_one_letter_code
_entity_poly.pdbx_strand_id
1 'polypeptide(L)'
;MRHKLVIESLNKGRIAEKYKEVFSISDEEAMRIANHTNGYSYAFQILGYLLFDNKKQEVTPQILKEYRLILGESSYDKIWEELSENEKLVAWTAADYPEDTSVKVLREKLQMSSNEFSTYQNTLEKSGVFAGNSAYGRVRFALPYIGEYIKMQM
;
A
#
# COMPACT_ATOMS: atom_id res chain seq x y z
N MET A 1 17.77 19.78 5.86
CA MET A 1 17.12 18.63 6.54
C MET A 1 15.83 18.33 5.78
N ARG A 2 15.73 17.18 5.09
CA ARG A 2 14.44 16.75 4.52
C ARG A 2 13.59 16.26 5.70
N HIS A 3 12.43 16.88 5.94
CA HIS A 3 11.50 16.39 6.96
C HIS A 3 11.07 14.98 6.60
N LYS A 4 11.37 14.02 7.48
CA LYS A 4 10.90 12.64 7.40
C LYS A 4 9.44 12.65 7.85
N LEU A 5 8.51 12.76 6.91
CA LEU A 5 7.10 12.51 7.17
C LEU A 5 6.93 10.99 7.34
N VAL A 6 7.11 10.49 8.57
CA VAL A 6 6.67 9.15 8.90
C VAL A 6 5.16 9.22 9.04
N ILE A 7 4.43 8.94 7.95
CA ILE A 7 2.98 8.77 8.01
C ILE A 7 2.76 7.43 8.71
N GLU A 8 2.59 7.46 10.03
CA GLU A 8 2.18 6.27 10.76
C GLU A 8 0.80 5.83 10.25
N SER A 9 0.66 4.52 10.01
CA SER A 9 -0.62 3.94 9.61
C SER A 9 -1.66 4.25 10.68
N LEU A 10 -2.79 4.83 10.28
CA LEU A 10 -3.94 4.99 11.15
C LEU A 10 -4.34 3.63 11.72
N ASN A 11 -4.76 3.65 12.99
CA ASN A 11 -5.28 2.45 13.62
C ASN A 11 -6.51 1.95 12.86
N LYS A 12 -6.43 0.74 12.31
CA LYS A 12 -7.49 0.13 11.50
C LYS A 12 -8.83 0.03 12.24
N GLY A 13 -8.82 -0.21 13.55
CA GLY A 13 -10.02 -0.21 14.37
C GLY A 13 -10.71 1.14 14.41
N ARG A 14 -9.94 2.24 14.49
CA ARG A 14 -10.49 3.61 14.43
C ARG A 14 -11.07 3.95 13.06
N ILE A 15 -10.44 3.45 11.99
CA ILE A 15 -10.99 3.59 10.62
C ILE A 15 -12.32 2.85 10.51
N ALA A 16 -12.38 1.60 10.98
CA ALA A 16 -13.61 0.81 10.97
C ALA A 16 -14.72 1.49 11.79
N GLU A 17 -14.42 1.91 13.02
CA GLU A 17 -15.37 2.67 13.85
C GLU A 17 -15.92 3.90 13.10
N LYS A 18 -15.06 4.61 12.36
CA LYS A 18 -15.48 5.76 11.57
C LYS A 18 -16.41 5.39 10.42
N TYR A 19 -16.12 4.32 9.69
CA TYR A 19 -17.00 3.83 8.62
C TYR A 19 -18.33 3.32 9.16
N LYS A 20 -18.31 2.63 10.30
CA LYS A 20 -19.51 2.18 11.01
C LYS A 20 -20.43 3.35 11.33
N GLU A 21 -19.90 4.40 11.96
CA GLU A 21 -20.65 5.61 12.30
C GLU A 21 -21.26 6.29 11.06
N VAL A 22 -20.43 6.52 10.04
CA VAL A 22 -20.85 7.30 8.85
C VAL A 22 -21.87 6.57 8.00
N PHE A 23 -21.70 5.25 7.81
CA PHE A 23 -22.53 4.47 6.91
C PHE A 23 -23.63 3.67 7.61
N SER A 24 -23.66 3.66 8.96
CA SER A 24 -24.60 2.89 9.76
C SER A 24 -24.61 1.39 9.39
N ILE A 25 -23.40 0.82 9.30
CA ILE A 25 -23.15 -0.58 8.91
C ILE A 25 -22.73 -1.44 10.10
N SER A 26 -22.60 -2.75 9.92
CA SER A 26 -22.09 -3.66 10.95
C SER A 26 -20.60 -3.46 11.21
N ASP A 27 -20.11 -3.91 12.38
CA ASP A 27 -18.68 -3.94 12.69
C ASP A 27 -17.88 -4.77 11.68
N GLU A 28 -18.46 -5.89 11.23
CA GLU A 28 -17.86 -6.78 10.24
C GLU A 28 -17.65 -6.06 8.90
N GLU A 29 -18.68 -5.35 8.41
CA GLU A 29 -18.59 -4.64 7.14
C GLU A 29 -17.67 -3.43 7.25
N ALA A 30 -17.73 -2.70 8.37
CA ALA A 30 -16.81 -1.61 8.65
C ALA A 30 -15.34 -2.06 8.66
N MET A 31 -15.04 -3.23 9.25
CA MET A 31 -13.71 -3.82 9.22
C MET A 31 -13.29 -4.27 7.83
N ARG A 32 -14.22 -4.83 7.03
CA ARG A 32 -13.96 -5.16 5.61
C ARG A 32 -13.57 -3.92 4.81
N ILE A 33 -14.31 -2.83 4.95
CA ILE A 33 -13.99 -1.55 4.29
C ILE A 33 -12.65 -1.01 4.79
N ALA A 34 -12.40 -1.03 6.11
CA ALA A 34 -11.14 -0.57 6.70
C ALA A 34 -9.92 -1.35 6.20
N ASN A 35 -10.05 -2.64 5.91
CA ASN A 35 -8.96 -3.47 5.38
C ASN A 35 -8.43 -2.96 4.03
N HIS A 36 -9.27 -2.35 3.19
CA HIS A 36 -8.88 -1.78 1.90
C HIS A 36 -8.00 -0.51 2.00
N THR A 37 -7.79 0.01 3.21
CA THR A 37 -7.03 1.25 3.43
C THR A 37 -5.58 1.00 3.83
N ASN A 38 -5.26 -0.19 4.35
CA ASN A 38 -4.01 -0.50 5.04
C ASN A 38 -3.57 0.55 6.09
N GLY A 39 -4.51 1.30 6.67
CA GLY A 39 -4.22 2.41 7.59
C GLY A 39 -3.69 3.68 6.91
N TYR A 40 -3.60 3.73 5.58
CA TYR A 40 -3.20 4.93 4.86
C TYR A 40 -4.34 5.95 4.87
N SER A 41 -4.08 7.15 5.39
CA SER A 41 -5.10 8.18 5.63
C SER A 41 -5.76 8.68 4.35
N TYR A 42 -4.99 8.85 3.28
CA TYR A 42 -5.52 9.28 1.99
C TYR A 42 -6.41 8.19 1.36
N ALA A 43 -5.98 6.93 1.43
CA ALA A 43 -6.78 5.77 1.03
C ALA A 43 -8.12 5.71 1.78
N PHE A 44 -8.10 5.93 3.10
CA PHE A 44 -9.30 6.06 3.91
C PHE A 44 -10.24 7.19 3.41
N GLN A 45 -9.68 8.36 3.09
CA GLN A 45 -10.48 9.48 2.60
C GLN A 45 -11.12 9.18 1.24
N ILE A 46 -10.37 8.65 0.27
CA ILE A 46 -10.88 8.36 -1.07
C ILE A 46 -11.94 7.27 -1.02
N LEU A 47 -11.70 6.17 -0.30
CA LEU A 47 -12.68 5.08 -0.23
C LEU A 47 -13.98 5.53 0.46
N GLY A 48 -13.88 6.31 1.53
CA GLY A 48 -15.05 6.92 2.18
C GLY A 48 -15.82 7.85 1.25
N TYR A 49 -15.13 8.68 0.48
CA TYR A 49 -15.77 9.54 -0.52
C TYR A 49 -16.52 8.74 -1.58
N LEU A 50 -15.88 7.73 -2.17
CA LEU A 50 -16.49 6.90 -3.22
C LEU A 50 -17.74 6.16 -2.72
N LEU A 51 -17.69 5.59 -1.52
CA LEU A 51 -18.84 4.92 -0.90
C LEU A 51 -19.99 5.89 -0.67
N PHE A 52 -19.70 7.09 -0.14
CA PHE A 52 -20.69 8.11 0.12
C PHE A 52 -21.35 8.63 -1.17
N ASP A 53 -20.56 9.01 -2.16
CA ASP A 53 -21.05 9.59 -3.43
C ASP A 53 -21.91 8.59 -4.21
N ASN A 54 -21.51 7.31 -4.21
CA ASN A 54 -22.24 6.23 -4.86
C ASN A 54 -23.37 5.63 -4.00
N LYS A 55 -23.60 6.16 -2.79
CA LYS A 55 -24.60 5.65 -1.82
C LYS A 55 -24.47 4.14 -1.58
N LYS A 56 -23.24 3.66 -1.39
CA LYS A 56 -22.93 2.25 -1.12
C LYS A 56 -22.48 2.08 0.33
N GLN A 57 -22.80 0.90 0.87
CA GLN A 57 -22.42 0.47 2.22
C GLN A 57 -21.36 -0.64 2.19
N GLU A 58 -20.89 -1.02 1.01
CA GLU A 58 -19.91 -2.07 0.77
C GLU A 58 -19.00 -1.71 -0.40
N VAL A 59 -17.79 -2.26 -0.42
CA VAL A 59 -16.84 -2.05 -1.53
C VAL A 59 -17.18 -2.97 -2.70
N THR A 60 -18.00 -2.47 -3.62
CA THR A 60 -18.33 -3.18 -4.87
C THR A 60 -17.13 -3.27 -5.82
N PRO A 61 -17.11 -4.20 -6.79
CA PRO A 61 -16.04 -4.27 -7.80
C PRO A 61 -15.82 -2.97 -8.58
N GLN A 62 -16.91 -2.22 -8.84
CA GLN A 62 -16.84 -0.93 -9.54
C GLN A 62 -16.16 0.13 -8.66
N ILE A 63 -16.56 0.25 -7.40
CA ILE A 63 -15.91 1.16 -6.43
C ILE A 63 -14.44 0.79 -6.26
N LEU A 64 -14.14 -0.50 -6.14
CA LEU A 64 -12.76 -0.95 -5.96
C LEU A 64 -11.88 -0.62 -7.17
N LYS A 65 -12.42 -0.73 -8.39
CA LYS A 65 -11.71 -0.36 -9.61
C LYS A 65 -11.40 1.13 -9.63
N GLU A 66 -12.39 1.98 -9.37
CA GLU A 66 -12.22 3.43 -9.34
C GLU A 66 -11.28 3.88 -8.23
N TYR A 67 -11.41 3.27 -7.05
CA TYR A 67 -10.53 3.52 -5.92
C TYR A 67 -9.05 3.26 -6.24
N ARG A 68 -8.73 2.13 -6.87
CA ARG A 68 -7.36 1.83 -7.30
C ARG A 68 -6.85 2.79 -8.36
N LEU A 69 -7.70 3.24 -9.28
CA LEU A 69 -7.34 4.21 -10.31
C LEU A 69 -6.94 5.54 -9.65
N ILE A 70 -7.77 6.06 -8.76
CA ILE A 70 -7.51 7.33 -8.06
C ILE A 70 -6.23 7.25 -7.22
N LEU A 71 -6.00 6.13 -6.52
CA LEU A 71 -4.76 5.91 -5.76
C LEU A 71 -3.52 5.93 -6.68
N GLY A 72 -3.63 5.30 -7.86
CA GLY A 72 -2.62 5.33 -8.91
C GLY A 72 -2.28 6.76 -9.33
N GLU A 73 -3.26 7.45 -9.89
CA GLU A 73 -3.12 8.80 -10.49
C GLU A 73 -2.65 9.86 -9.48
N SER A 74 -3.11 9.76 -8.23
CA SER A 74 -2.89 10.82 -7.25
C SER A 74 -1.55 10.72 -6.52
N SER A 75 -1.04 9.50 -6.33
CA SER A 75 0.12 9.26 -5.47
C SER A 75 1.11 8.26 -6.07
N TYR A 76 0.65 7.14 -6.61
CA TYR A 76 1.57 6.05 -6.96
C TYR A 76 2.36 6.31 -8.23
N ASP A 77 1.79 7.02 -9.22
CA ASP A 77 2.51 7.44 -10.43
C ASP A 77 3.77 8.24 -10.09
N LYS A 78 3.64 9.25 -9.22
CA LYS A 78 4.78 10.08 -8.81
C LYS A 78 5.82 9.28 -8.06
N ILE A 79 5.39 8.42 -7.13
CA ILE A 79 6.31 7.55 -6.39
C ILE A 79 7.07 6.66 -7.37
N TRP A 80 6.39 6.04 -8.32
CA TRP A 80 6.97 5.13 -9.30
C TRP A 80 7.95 5.82 -10.25
N GLU A 81 7.59 7.01 -10.75
CA GLU A 81 8.45 7.82 -11.63
C GLU A 81 9.75 8.27 -10.95
N GLU A 82 9.73 8.49 -9.63
CA GLU A 82 10.91 8.88 -8.85
C GLU A 82 11.86 7.70 -8.55
N LEU A 83 11.42 6.45 -8.70
CA LEU A 83 12.27 5.27 -8.47
C LEU A 83 13.25 5.06 -9.64
N SER A 84 14.47 4.68 -9.30
CA SER A 84 15.43 4.15 -10.28
C SER A 84 14.98 2.78 -10.81
N GLU A 85 15.52 2.38 -11.97
CA GLU A 85 15.18 1.09 -12.59
C GLU A 85 15.46 -0.11 -11.68
N ASN A 86 16.53 -0.07 -10.88
CA ASN A 86 16.82 -1.14 -9.92
C ASN A 86 15.83 -1.18 -8.75
N GLU A 87 15.36 -0.01 -8.29
CA GLU A 87 14.34 0.07 -7.24
C GLU A 87 12.99 -0.42 -7.75
N LYS A 88 12.62 -0.05 -8.98
CA LYS A 88 11.45 -0.59 -9.68
C LYS A 88 11.52 -2.10 -9.82
N LEU A 89 12.67 -2.63 -10.23
CA LEU A 89 12.89 -4.08 -10.36
C LEU A 89 12.72 -4.82 -9.01
N VAL A 90 13.26 -4.26 -7.92
CA VAL A 90 13.09 -4.82 -6.56
C VAL A 90 11.62 -4.79 -6.15
N ALA A 91 10.94 -3.67 -6.33
CA ALA A 91 9.53 -3.51 -5.97
C ALA A 91 8.62 -4.43 -6.80
N TRP A 92 8.85 -4.52 -8.11
CA TRP A 92 8.14 -5.41 -9.02
C TRP A 92 8.35 -6.88 -8.68
N THR A 93 9.59 -7.28 -8.40
CA THR A 93 9.89 -8.65 -7.98
C THR A 93 9.20 -8.97 -6.65
N ALA A 94 9.17 -8.03 -5.70
CA ALA A 94 8.43 -8.23 -4.45
C ALA A 94 6.91 -8.35 -4.69
N ALA A 95 6.36 -7.61 -5.66
CA ALA A 95 4.94 -7.66 -6.01
C ALA A 95 4.53 -9.01 -6.64
N ASP A 96 5.45 -9.68 -7.35
CA ASP A 96 5.20 -10.99 -7.96
C ASP A 96 5.21 -12.15 -6.94
N TYR A 97 5.66 -11.90 -5.72
CA TYR A 97 5.68 -12.88 -4.64
C TYR A 97 4.52 -12.70 -3.66
N PRO A 98 4.17 -13.74 -2.88
CA PRO A 98 3.18 -13.61 -1.81
C PRO A 98 3.52 -12.48 -0.84
N GLU A 99 2.48 -11.91 -0.23
CA GLU A 99 2.64 -10.95 0.86
C GLU A 99 3.55 -11.54 1.96
N ASP A 100 4.30 -10.67 2.63
CA ASP A 100 5.28 -11.04 3.65
C ASP A 100 6.44 -11.89 3.12
N THR A 101 6.78 -11.92 1.83
CA THR A 101 7.91 -12.76 1.38
C THR A 101 9.23 -12.38 2.06
N SER A 102 10.06 -13.38 2.37
CA SER A 102 11.34 -13.14 3.03
C SER A 102 12.33 -12.39 2.12
N VAL A 103 13.08 -11.47 2.71
CA VAL A 103 14.16 -10.71 2.06
C VAL A 103 15.17 -11.66 1.42
N LYS A 104 15.47 -12.79 2.07
CA LYS A 104 16.39 -13.81 1.54
C LYS A 104 15.94 -14.32 0.17
N VAL A 105 14.66 -14.70 0.04
CA VAL A 105 14.09 -15.24 -1.21
C VAL A 105 14.17 -14.20 -2.33
N LEU A 106 13.77 -12.96 -2.05
CA LEU A 106 13.81 -11.89 -3.06
C LEU A 106 15.24 -11.58 -3.50
N ARG A 107 16.16 -11.54 -2.54
CA ARG A 107 17.57 -11.28 -2.81
C ARG A 107 18.22 -12.38 -3.65
N GLU A 108 17.91 -13.65 -3.37
CA GLU A 108 18.38 -14.79 -4.17
C GLU A 108 17.81 -14.75 -5.58
N LYS A 109 16.52 -14.41 -5.73
CA LYS A 109 15.86 -14.24 -7.04
C LYS A 109 16.51 -13.12 -7.86
N LEU A 110 16.85 -12.01 -7.22
CA LEU A 110 17.46 -10.84 -7.82
C LEU A 110 18.98 -10.96 -7.99
N GLN A 111 19.60 -12.02 -7.46
CA GLN A 111 21.06 -12.22 -7.43
C GLN A 111 21.81 -11.05 -6.77
N MET A 112 21.21 -10.43 -5.75
CA MET A 112 21.79 -9.29 -5.04
C MET A 112 22.57 -9.72 -3.79
N SER A 113 23.61 -8.98 -3.45
CA SER A 113 24.20 -9.05 -2.11
C SER A 113 23.26 -8.45 -1.06
N SER A 114 23.49 -8.76 0.22
CA SER A 114 22.67 -8.19 1.31
C SER A 114 22.75 -6.65 1.31
N ASN A 115 23.93 -6.10 1.03
CA ASN A 115 24.16 -4.65 1.03
C ASN A 115 23.43 -3.95 -0.13
N GLU A 116 23.46 -4.55 -1.32
CA GLU A 116 22.73 -4.00 -2.49
C GLU A 116 21.22 -4.00 -2.23
N PHE A 117 20.67 -5.13 -1.79
CA PHE A 117 19.24 -5.23 -1.49
C PHE A 117 18.82 -4.25 -0.39
N SER A 118 19.58 -4.18 0.72
CA SER A 118 19.30 -3.24 1.81
C SER A 118 19.34 -1.78 1.37
N THR A 119 20.16 -1.43 0.38
CA THR A 119 20.19 -0.06 -0.18
C THR A 119 18.86 0.27 -0.84
N TYR A 120 18.36 -0.60 -1.73
CA TYR A 120 17.08 -0.40 -2.41
C TYR A 120 15.89 -0.51 -1.45
N GLN A 121 15.91 -1.46 -0.53
CA GLN A 121 14.90 -1.58 0.52
C GLN A 121 14.77 -0.28 1.31
N ASN A 122 15.89 0.32 1.73
CA ASN A 122 15.87 1.60 2.45
C ASN A 122 15.27 2.74 1.62
N THR A 123 15.49 2.78 0.31
CA THR A 123 14.83 3.77 -0.55
C THR A 123 13.33 3.51 -0.62
N LEU A 124 12.93 2.26 -0.86
CA LEU A 124 11.53 1.86 -0.98
C LEU A 124 10.75 2.07 0.33
N GLU A 125 11.39 1.90 1.49
CA GLU A 125 10.80 2.24 2.78
C GLU A 125 10.67 3.76 2.97
N LYS A 126 11.62 4.55 2.47
CA LYS A 126 11.56 6.02 2.54
C LYS A 126 10.55 6.63 1.58
N SER A 127 10.33 6.00 0.42
CA SER A 127 9.32 6.43 -0.55
C SER A 127 7.90 5.98 -0.14
N GLY A 128 7.78 5.15 0.88
CA GLY A 128 6.50 4.61 1.35
C GLY A 128 6.02 3.40 0.55
N VAL A 129 6.80 2.89 -0.41
CA VAL A 129 6.45 1.65 -1.13
C VAL A 129 6.49 0.46 -0.16
N PHE A 130 7.58 0.32 0.59
CA PHE A 130 7.73 -0.71 1.62
C PHE A 130 7.44 -0.15 3.02
N ALA A 131 6.95 -1.01 3.90
CA ALA A 131 6.75 -0.66 5.30
C ALA A 131 8.09 -0.62 6.06
N GLY A 132 8.38 0.50 6.74
CA GLY A 132 9.66 0.77 7.43
C GLY A 132 9.98 -0.08 8.67
N ASN A 133 9.26 -1.17 8.90
CA ASN A 133 9.45 -2.10 10.01
C ASN A 133 9.25 -3.54 9.50
N SER A 134 10.06 -3.92 8.51
CA SER A 134 10.19 -5.29 7.98
C SER A 134 10.64 -6.27 9.07
N ALA A 135 9.79 -6.50 10.07
CA ALA A 135 10.03 -7.36 11.20
C ALA A 135 10.41 -8.75 10.66
N TYR A 136 11.52 -9.29 11.15
CA TYR A 136 12.01 -10.63 10.80
C TYR A 136 12.52 -10.81 9.36
N GLY A 137 12.96 -9.74 8.68
CA GLY A 137 13.55 -9.86 7.35
C GLY A 137 12.53 -10.29 6.29
N ARG A 138 11.34 -9.70 6.36
CA ARG A 138 10.22 -9.93 5.44
C ARG A 138 9.77 -8.61 4.82
N VAL A 139 9.45 -8.63 3.53
CA VAL A 139 9.02 -7.44 2.79
C VAL A 139 7.51 -7.30 2.84
N ARG A 140 7.04 -6.09 3.11
CA ARG A 140 5.63 -5.69 3.13
C ARG A 140 5.46 -4.38 2.39
N PHE A 141 4.37 -4.25 1.65
CA PHE A 141 3.98 -2.97 1.08
C PHE A 141 3.32 -2.08 2.13
N ALA A 142 3.62 -0.79 2.13
CA ALA A 142 2.99 0.15 3.06
C ALA A 142 1.66 0.67 2.51
N LEU A 143 1.61 0.95 1.19
CA LEU A 143 0.43 1.52 0.54
C LEU A 143 -0.53 0.43 0.06
N PRO A 144 -1.85 0.61 0.23
CA PRO A 144 -2.84 -0.35 -0.25
C PRO A 144 -2.79 -0.46 -1.77
N TYR A 145 -2.91 -1.68 -2.31
CA TYR A 145 -2.94 -1.94 -3.76
C TYR A 145 -1.70 -1.56 -4.56
N ILE A 146 -0.61 -1.13 -3.92
CA ILE A 146 0.56 -0.68 -4.65
C ILE A 146 1.25 -1.84 -5.38
N GLY A 147 1.19 -3.06 -4.85
CA GLY A 147 1.72 -4.24 -5.53
C GLY A 147 0.99 -4.53 -6.84
N GLU A 148 -0.35 -4.45 -6.85
CA GLU A 148 -1.15 -4.57 -8.07
C GLU A 148 -0.89 -3.44 -9.05
N TYR A 149 -0.75 -2.21 -8.55
CA TYR A 149 -0.37 -1.07 -9.37
C TYR A 149 0.98 -1.30 -10.05
N ILE A 150 2.02 -1.71 -9.30
CA ILE A 150 3.37 -1.98 -9.83
C ILE A 150 3.33 -3.05 -10.92
N LYS A 151 2.54 -4.11 -10.75
CA LYS A 151 2.39 -5.17 -11.75
C LYS A 151 1.76 -4.70 -13.06
N MET A 152 1.05 -3.58 -13.06
CA MET A 152 0.47 -3.00 -14.27
C MET A 152 1.45 -2.11 -15.05
N GLN A 153 2.59 -1.76 -14.46
CA GLN A 153 3.58 -0.84 -15.05
C GLN A 153 4.68 -1.56 -15.86
N MET A 154 4.73 -2.90 -15.81
CA MET A 154 5.73 -3.73 -16.51
C MET A 154 5.04 -4.90 -17.22
#